data_AF-A0A7C3YTD2-F1
#
_entry.id   AF-A0A7C3YTD2-F1
#
_cell.length_a   1.000
_cell.length_b   1.000
_cell.length_c   1.000
_cell.angle_alpha   90.00
_cell.angle_beta   90.00
_cell.angle_gamma   90.00
#
_symmetry.space_group_name_H-M   'P 1'
#
loop_
_entity.id
_entity.type
_entity.pdbx_description
1 polymer ?
#
loop_
_entity_poly.entity_id
_entity_poly.type
_entity_poly.pdbx_seq_one_letter_code
_entity_poly.pdbx_strand_id
1 'polypeptide(L)'
;MTGIIPFLLSFQKGFCYASWQNNGYLTPESVSSLSLLKGLNTEWVGLVVTWYQDSAHIPDIRPCPERTPSDIAVSYAINRIHSLGMKVTLKLHIDCQSGEWRGRIRPDSEGLWFRNYLVFLKHYAQLANRCSVEQLNIGTELEGTTFNYESEWRRMIDTVRRYYSGRILYGANWDRYQTQVNFWDALDFIGIDAFFPLTNQYEPTLQDLLNAWRNRWFSGIIEFQHRMNKPLIFSEIGYRSIDGANIRPWEWQTPGRLIPESRGIAPNPFFSPYRAGLIYKEIRLYDIGGSLEESSRRSLYHSGGT
;
A
#
# COMPACT_ATOMS: atom_id res chain seq x y z
N MET A 1 -30.64 17.69 -10.94
CA MET A 1 -30.30 16.28 -11.20
C MET A 1 -28.80 16.18 -11.42
N THR A 2 -28.03 15.97 -10.35
CA THR A 2 -26.58 15.69 -10.42
C THR A 2 -26.39 14.25 -9.98
N GLY A 3 -26.47 13.35 -10.96
CA GLY A 3 -26.30 11.92 -10.74
C GLY A 3 -24.86 11.63 -10.34
N ILE A 4 -24.66 11.34 -9.05
CA ILE A 4 -23.44 10.70 -8.56
C ILE A 4 -23.47 9.28 -9.11
N ILE A 5 -22.65 8.98 -10.13
CA ILE A 5 -22.41 7.60 -10.52
C ILE A 5 -21.64 6.96 -9.35
N PRO A 6 -22.20 5.94 -8.67
CA PRO A 6 -21.43 5.23 -7.65
C PRO A 6 -20.31 4.50 -8.38
N PHE A 7 -19.05 4.81 -8.04
CA PHE A 7 -17.93 3.95 -8.40
C PHE A 7 -18.13 2.60 -7.70
N LEU A 8 -18.83 1.67 -8.36
CA LEU A 8 -18.92 0.27 -7.92
C LEU A 8 -17.59 -0.42 -8.26
N LEU A 9 -16.53 0.02 -7.59
CA LEU A 9 -15.30 -0.75 -7.51
C LEU A 9 -15.44 -1.71 -6.33
N SER A 10 -15.19 -3.00 -6.58
CA SER A 10 -15.21 -4.00 -5.53
C SER A 10 -14.12 -3.72 -4.50
N PHE A 11 -14.44 -3.93 -3.23
CA PHE A 11 -13.46 -3.94 -2.14
C PHE A 11 -12.22 -4.78 -2.52
N GLN A 12 -11.02 -4.22 -2.30
CA GLN A 12 -9.74 -4.86 -2.56
C GLN A 12 -9.15 -5.46 -1.27
N LYS A 13 -9.39 -6.76 -1.04
CA LYS A 13 -8.76 -7.52 0.06
C LYS A 13 -7.35 -7.91 -0.34
N GLY A 14 -6.35 -7.30 0.27
CA GLY A 14 -4.99 -7.36 -0.24
C GLY A 14 -3.92 -7.54 0.81
N PHE A 15 -2.73 -7.92 0.34
CA PHE A 15 -1.52 -8.00 1.16
C PHE A 15 -0.32 -7.44 0.38
N CYS A 16 0.56 -6.66 1.03
CA CYS A 16 1.81 -6.27 0.37
C CYS A 16 2.85 -7.39 0.46
N TYR A 17 3.58 -7.60 -0.62
CA TYR A 17 4.49 -8.73 -0.78
C TYR A 17 5.84 -8.25 -1.32
N ALA A 18 6.86 -8.28 -0.46
CA ALA A 18 8.16 -7.68 -0.74
C ALA A 18 9.29 -8.72 -0.76
N SER A 19 10.33 -8.43 -1.52
CA SER A 19 11.62 -9.10 -1.46
C SER A 19 12.74 -8.07 -1.58
N TRP A 20 13.85 -8.33 -0.89
CA TRP A 20 15.07 -7.52 -0.93
C TRP A 20 16.25 -8.30 -1.50
N GLN A 21 15.95 -9.32 -2.31
CA GLN A 21 16.93 -10.17 -2.97
C GLN A 21 16.56 -10.29 -4.45
N ASN A 22 17.57 -10.30 -5.32
CA ASN A 22 17.38 -10.37 -6.76
C ASN A 22 16.45 -11.51 -7.24
N ASN A 23 16.65 -12.71 -6.68
CA ASN A 23 15.85 -13.89 -7.02
C ASN A 23 14.91 -14.30 -5.90
N GLY A 24 14.63 -13.43 -4.93
CA GLY A 24 13.85 -13.79 -3.74
C GLY A 24 12.41 -14.20 -4.06
N TYR A 25 11.85 -13.74 -5.17
CA TYR A 25 10.52 -14.17 -5.64
C TYR A 25 10.50 -15.54 -6.36
N LEU A 26 11.66 -16.09 -6.69
CA LEU A 26 11.79 -17.41 -7.31
C LEU A 26 11.91 -18.54 -6.29
N THR A 27 12.08 -18.23 -5.00
CA THR A 27 12.37 -19.26 -4.01
C THR A 27 11.12 -20.10 -3.70
N PRO A 28 11.29 -21.40 -3.36
CA PRO A 28 10.18 -22.24 -2.93
C PRO A 28 9.41 -21.68 -1.73
N GLU A 29 10.09 -20.98 -0.82
CA GLU A 29 9.49 -20.32 0.34
C GLU A 29 8.58 -19.17 -0.12
N SER A 30 8.99 -18.40 -1.12
CA SER A 30 8.17 -17.34 -1.70
C SER A 30 6.90 -17.92 -2.33
N VAL A 31 7.03 -18.98 -3.13
CA VAL A 31 5.89 -19.68 -3.76
C VAL A 31 4.91 -20.25 -2.72
N SER A 32 5.45 -20.83 -1.65
CA SER A 32 4.65 -21.35 -0.53
C SER A 32 3.92 -20.21 0.20
N SER A 33 4.62 -19.10 0.45
CA SER A 33 4.04 -17.91 1.10
C SER A 33 2.87 -17.29 0.30
N LEU A 34 2.97 -17.20 -1.02
CA LEU A 34 1.85 -16.76 -1.87
C LEU A 34 0.63 -17.68 -1.76
N SER A 35 0.86 -18.99 -1.60
CA SER A 35 -0.21 -19.98 -1.44
C SER A 35 -0.89 -19.83 -0.07
N LEU A 36 -0.13 -19.50 0.98
CA LEU A 36 -0.68 -19.15 2.29
C LEU A 36 -1.52 -17.87 2.24
N LEU A 37 -1.07 -16.82 1.53
CA LEU A 37 -1.86 -15.59 1.35
C LEU A 37 -3.22 -15.88 0.71
N LYS A 38 -3.28 -16.76 -0.29
CA LYS A 38 -4.55 -17.20 -0.89
C LYS A 38 -5.45 -17.88 0.15
N GLY A 39 -4.89 -18.73 1.01
CA GLY A 39 -5.60 -19.37 2.12
C GLY A 39 -6.21 -18.38 3.12
N LEU A 40 -5.65 -17.17 3.23
CA LEU A 40 -6.18 -16.07 4.06
C LEU A 40 -7.30 -15.25 3.37
N ASN A 41 -7.84 -15.74 2.25
CA ASN A 41 -8.84 -15.04 1.44
C ASN A 41 -8.33 -13.71 0.85
N THR A 42 -7.01 -13.64 0.58
CA THR A 42 -6.41 -12.53 -0.16
C THR A 42 -6.86 -12.57 -1.62
N GLU A 43 -7.26 -11.41 -2.15
CA GLU A 43 -7.71 -11.23 -3.54
C GLU A 43 -6.74 -10.35 -4.33
N TRP A 44 -5.93 -9.52 -3.66
CA TRP A 44 -4.96 -8.60 -4.25
C TRP A 44 -3.58 -8.74 -3.61
N VAL A 45 -2.52 -8.64 -4.40
CA VAL A 45 -1.14 -8.64 -3.91
C VAL A 45 -0.44 -7.35 -4.35
N GLY A 46 -0.03 -6.55 -3.38
CA GLY A 46 0.84 -5.40 -3.59
C GLY A 46 2.29 -5.87 -3.75
N LEU A 47 2.67 -6.29 -4.97
CA LEU A 47 4.00 -6.81 -5.26
C LEU A 47 5.01 -5.66 -5.34
N VAL A 48 5.99 -5.63 -4.43
CA VAL A 48 6.95 -4.52 -4.33
C VAL A 48 8.16 -4.76 -5.25
N VAL A 49 8.56 -3.72 -5.97
CA VAL A 49 9.84 -3.69 -6.68
C VAL A 49 10.59 -2.42 -6.30
N THR A 50 11.89 -2.56 -6.08
CA THR A 50 12.73 -1.47 -5.57
C THR A 50 13.96 -1.27 -6.42
N TRP A 51 14.15 -0.05 -6.92
CA TRP A 51 15.46 0.44 -7.36
C TRP A 51 16.06 1.34 -6.29
N TYR A 52 17.34 1.65 -6.43
CA TYR A 52 18.12 2.32 -5.40
C TYR A 52 18.79 3.58 -5.93
N GLN A 53 18.97 4.53 -5.03
CA GLN A 53 19.87 5.69 -5.19
C GLN A 53 20.81 5.77 -3.98
N ASP A 54 21.97 6.38 -4.13
CA ASP A 54 23.00 6.32 -3.07
C ASP A 54 22.56 7.05 -1.78
N SER A 55 21.99 8.25 -1.91
CA SER A 55 21.45 9.04 -0.81
C SER A 55 20.25 9.85 -1.28
N ALA A 56 19.55 10.54 -0.37
CA ALA A 56 18.40 11.39 -0.72
C ALA A 56 18.72 12.56 -1.68
N HIS A 57 20.00 12.82 -1.94
CA HIS A 57 20.48 13.95 -2.74
C HIS A 57 21.21 13.55 -4.02
N ILE A 58 21.45 12.25 -4.23
CA ILE A 58 22.11 11.74 -5.43
C ILE A 58 21.03 11.28 -6.43
N PRO A 59 20.99 11.84 -7.65
CA PRO A 59 19.88 11.60 -8.59
C PRO A 59 20.00 10.29 -9.38
N ASP A 60 21.10 9.55 -9.25
CA ASP A 60 21.29 8.27 -9.92
C ASP A 60 20.36 7.20 -9.33
N ILE A 61 19.44 6.69 -10.14
CA ILE A 61 18.45 5.68 -9.76
C ILE A 61 18.67 4.45 -10.64
N ARG A 62 19.01 3.33 -10.02
CA ARG A 62 19.38 2.10 -10.74
C ARG A 62 19.01 0.83 -9.95
N PRO A 63 18.85 -0.31 -10.64
CA PRO A 63 18.73 -1.59 -9.94
C PRO A 63 20.02 -1.90 -9.17
N CYS A 64 19.88 -2.44 -7.96
CA CYS A 64 21.00 -3.04 -7.22
C CYS A 64 21.05 -4.53 -7.55
N PRO A 65 22.14 -5.05 -8.15
CA PRO A 65 22.21 -6.44 -8.62
C PRO A 65 21.86 -7.48 -7.57
N GLU A 66 22.20 -7.25 -6.31
CA GLU A 66 21.97 -8.19 -5.21
C GLU A 66 20.56 -8.07 -4.61
N ARG A 67 19.96 -6.87 -4.68
CA ARG A 67 18.76 -6.53 -3.88
C ARG A 67 17.51 -6.30 -4.71
N THR A 68 17.64 -5.70 -5.89
CA THR A 68 16.51 -5.44 -6.79
C THR A 68 16.03 -6.75 -7.39
N PRO A 69 14.75 -7.15 -7.19
CA PRO A 69 14.19 -8.32 -7.85
C PRO A 69 14.36 -8.23 -9.37
N SER A 70 14.89 -9.29 -9.99
CA SER A 70 15.05 -9.34 -11.45
C SER A 70 13.69 -9.35 -12.15
N ASP A 71 13.63 -8.87 -13.39
CA ASP A 71 12.39 -8.90 -14.19
C ASP A 71 11.82 -10.31 -14.33
N ILE A 72 12.69 -11.33 -14.39
CA ILE A 72 12.29 -12.74 -14.42
C ILE A 72 11.59 -13.11 -13.10
N ALA A 73 12.17 -12.74 -11.96
CA ALA A 73 11.61 -13.00 -10.64
C ALA A 73 10.26 -12.27 -10.44
N VAL A 74 10.17 -11.00 -10.87
CA VAL A 74 8.93 -10.21 -10.81
C VAL A 74 7.85 -10.81 -11.71
N SER A 75 8.17 -11.12 -12.97
CA SER A 75 7.22 -11.71 -13.92
C SER A 75 6.74 -13.09 -13.44
N TYR A 76 7.64 -13.89 -12.86
CA TYR A 76 7.30 -15.18 -12.26
C TYR A 76 6.32 -15.01 -11.09
N ALA A 77 6.58 -14.08 -10.17
CA ALA A 77 5.66 -13.79 -9.07
C ALA A 77 4.29 -13.33 -9.56
N ILE A 78 4.22 -12.42 -10.55
CA ILE A 78 2.97 -11.96 -11.14
C ILE A 78 2.16 -13.15 -11.68
N ASN A 79 2.79 -13.98 -12.52
CA ASN A 79 2.13 -15.16 -13.07
C ASN A 79 1.67 -16.14 -11.98
N ARG A 80 2.46 -16.31 -10.91
CA ARG A 80 2.09 -17.16 -9.77
C ARG A 80 0.88 -16.61 -9.03
N ILE A 81 0.84 -15.31 -8.75
CA ILE A 81 -0.28 -14.62 -8.10
C ILE A 81 -1.55 -14.79 -8.94
N HIS A 82 -1.46 -14.54 -10.25
CA HIS A 82 -2.58 -14.73 -11.18
C HIS A 82 -3.04 -16.19 -11.23
N SER A 83 -2.13 -17.18 -11.22
CA SER A 83 -2.48 -18.60 -11.18
C SER A 83 -3.26 -19.03 -9.92
N LEU A 84 -3.12 -18.27 -8.83
CA LEU A 84 -3.88 -18.45 -7.59
C LEU A 84 -5.22 -17.70 -7.60
N GLY A 85 -5.58 -17.07 -8.72
CA GLY A 85 -6.79 -16.28 -8.88
C GLY A 85 -6.78 -15.00 -8.04
N MET A 86 -5.61 -14.45 -7.76
CA MET A 86 -5.44 -13.13 -7.12
C MET A 86 -4.99 -12.11 -8.17
N LYS A 87 -5.22 -10.82 -7.91
CA LYS A 87 -4.83 -9.67 -8.74
C LYS A 87 -3.57 -9.02 -8.22
N VAL A 88 -2.89 -8.24 -9.05
CA VAL A 88 -1.62 -7.58 -8.72
C VAL A 88 -1.76 -6.05 -8.74
N THR A 89 -1.24 -5.43 -7.68
CA THR A 89 -0.79 -4.04 -7.70
C THR A 89 0.73 -4.06 -7.70
N LEU A 90 1.38 -3.71 -8.81
CA LEU A 90 2.84 -3.59 -8.84
C LEU A 90 3.23 -2.26 -8.18
N LYS A 91 3.98 -2.33 -7.08
CA LYS A 91 4.34 -1.19 -6.24
C LYS A 91 5.78 -0.76 -6.46
N LEU A 92 5.96 0.45 -6.96
CA LEU A 92 7.27 0.99 -7.29
C LEU A 92 7.87 1.76 -6.11
N HIS A 93 8.99 1.26 -5.59
CA HIS A 93 9.74 1.87 -4.49
C HIS A 93 11.11 2.33 -4.97
N ILE A 94 11.58 3.44 -4.40
CA ILE A 94 13.00 3.84 -4.44
C ILE A 94 13.48 3.91 -3.00
N ASP A 95 14.62 3.29 -2.71
CA ASP A 95 15.26 3.34 -1.39
C ASP A 95 16.66 3.95 -1.48
N CYS A 96 17.04 4.72 -0.46
CA CYS A 96 18.38 5.28 -0.36
C CYS A 96 19.33 4.26 0.26
N GLN A 97 20.47 4.00 -0.36
CA GLN A 97 21.49 3.09 0.18
C GLN A 97 22.09 3.62 1.49
N SER A 98 22.12 4.94 1.68
CA SER A 98 22.47 5.62 2.93
C SER A 98 21.56 5.27 4.11
N GLY A 99 20.41 4.63 3.87
CA GLY A 99 19.40 4.34 4.89
C GLY A 99 18.42 5.49 5.15
N GLU A 100 18.58 6.62 4.46
CA GLU A 100 17.62 7.72 4.51
C GLU A 100 16.26 7.30 3.94
N TRP A 101 15.20 7.78 4.59
CA TRP A 101 13.85 7.55 4.10
C TRP A 101 13.60 8.31 2.79
N ARG A 102 12.94 7.65 1.84
CA ARG A 102 12.65 8.17 0.50
C ARG A 102 11.84 9.47 0.47
N GLY A 103 11.05 9.77 1.51
CA GLY A 103 10.38 11.08 1.64
C GLY A 103 11.35 12.26 1.78
N ARG A 104 12.62 12.00 2.15
CA ARG A 104 13.68 13.00 2.20
C ARG A 104 14.35 13.28 0.86
N ILE A 105 14.03 12.53 -0.19
CA ILE A 105 14.58 12.77 -1.52
C ILE A 105 14.35 14.22 -1.93
N ARG A 106 15.40 14.88 -2.43
CA ARG A 106 15.34 16.24 -2.99
C ARG A 106 15.88 16.19 -4.41
N PRO A 107 15.02 16.30 -5.44
CA PRO A 107 15.45 16.36 -6.82
C PRO A 107 16.47 17.49 -7.04
N ASP A 108 17.44 17.26 -7.91
CA ASP A 108 18.36 18.29 -8.37
C ASP A 108 17.64 19.32 -9.25
N SER A 109 18.19 20.54 -9.29
CA SER A 109 17.62 21.65 -10.07
C SER A 109 17.69 21.45 -11.58
N GLU A 110 18.55 20.55 -12.07
CA GLU A 110 18.70 20.25 -13.50
C GLU A 110 17.67 19.21 -13.99
N GLY A 111 16.82 18.70 -13.10
CA GLY A 111 15.79 17.70 -13.38
C GLY A 111 16.34 16.31 -13.71
N LEU A 112 17.59 16.01 -13.36
CA LEU A 112 18.22 14.71 -13.62
C LEU A 112 17.51 13.59 -12.86
N TRP A 113 17.12 13.83 -11.60
CA TRP A 113 16.35 12.90 -10.80
C TRP A 113 15.06 12.47 -11.50
N PHE A 114 14.28 13.42 -12.03
CA PHE A 114 13.02 13.11 -12.74
C PHE A 114 13.26 12.37 -14.07
N ARG A 115 14.36 12.65 -14.77
CA ARG A 115 14.74 11.87 -15.96
C ARG A 115 15.07 10.42 -15.60
N ASN A 116 15.84 10.21 -14.55
CA ASN A 116 16.21 8.87 -14.08
C ASN A 116 15.00 8.11 -13.51
N TYR A 117 14.15 8.79 -12.74
CA TYR A 117 12.92 8.21 -12.24
C TYR A 117 11.96 7.82 -13.36
N LEU A 118 11.89 8.61 -14.44
CA LEU A 118 11.09 8.25 -15.61
C LEU A 118 11.61 7.00 -16.34
N VAL A 119 12.93 6.74 -16.33
CA VAL A 119 13.48 5.46 -16.84
C VAL A 119 12.95 4.28 -16.02
N PHE A 120 13.01 4.39 -14.70
CA PHE A 120 12.46 3.40 -13.77
C PHE A 120 10.94 3.19 -13.98
N LEU A 121 10.15 4.27 -14.08
CA LEU A 121 8.72 4.19 -14.33
C LEU A 121 8.40 3.51 -15.66
N LYS A 122 9.10 3.88 -16.75
CA LYS A 122 8.89 3.29 -18.07
C LYS A 122 9.19 1.79 -18.07
N HIS A 123 10.29 1.38 -17.44
CA HIS A 123 10.70 -0.02 -17.33
C HIS A 123 9.58 -0.88 -16.73
N TYR A 124 9.09 -0.49 -15.55
CA TYR A 124 8.05 -1.27 -14.87
C TYR A 124 6.64 -1.06 -15.43
N ALA A 125 6.34 0.08 -16.06
CA ALA A 125 5.08 0.26 -16.79
C ALA A 125 4.99 -0.74 -17.96
N GLN A 126 6.08 -0.91 -18.72
CA GLN A 126 6.15 -1.89 -19.80
C GLN A 126 6.05 -3.32 -19.27
N LEU A 127 6.75 -3.65 -18.18
CA LEU A 127 6.65 -4.98 -17.55
C LEU A 127 5.23 -5.26 -17.05
N ALA A 128 4.62 -4.32 -16.31
CA ALA A 128 3.25 -4.41 -15.82
C ALA A 128 2.26 -4.64 -16.96
N ASN A 129 2.44 -3.94 -18.09
CA ASN A 129 1.59 -4.11 -19.26
C ASN A 129 1.75 -5.49 -19.91
N ARG A 130 3.00 -5.96 -20.11
CA ARG A 130 3.28 -7.29 -20.67
C ARG A 130 2.70 -8.42 -19.80
N CYS A 131 2.76 -8.25 -18.48
CA CYS A 131 2.27 -9.23 -17.52
C CYS A 131 0.79 -9.02 -17.15
N SER A 132 0.07 -8.12 -17.82
CA SER A 132 -1.36 -7.84 -17.57
C SER A 132 -1.68 -7.50 -16.10
N VAL A 133 -0.79 -6.77 -15.43
CA VAL A 133 -0.98 -6.29 -14.05
C VAL A 133 -2.16 -5.33 -13.98
N GLU A 134 -3.02 -5.48 -12.98
CA GLU A 134 -4.27 -4.73 -12.84
C GLU A 134 -4.06 -3.29 -12.36
N GLN A 135 -3.09 -3.05 -11.48
CA GLN A 135 -2.75 -1.73 -10.97
C GLN A 135 -1.24 -1.47 -10.90
N LEU A 136 -0.84 -0.24 -11.17
CA LEU A 136 0.53 0.24 -10.99
C LEU A 136 0.56 1.40 -10.00
N ASN A 137 1.22 1.20 -8.86
CA ASN A 137 1.53 2.28 -7.94
C ASN A 137 2.84 2.95 -8.39
N ILE A 138 2.73 4.14 -8.98
CA ILE A 138 3.85 4.85 -9.64
C ILE A 138 4.75 5.61 -8.67
N GLY A 139 4.54 5.48 -7.36
CA GLY A 139 5.42 6.06 -6.36
C GLY A 139 4.85 5.85 -4.96
N THR A 140 5.74 5.66 -3.99
CA THR A 140 5.39 5.43 -2.58
C THR A 140 6.17 6.44 -1.73
N GLU A 141 5.48 7.30 -0.98
CA GLU A 141 6.04 8.25 -0.01
C GLU A 141 7.17 9.16 -0.53
N LEU A 142 7.15 9.56 -1.80
CA LEU A 142 8.16 10.45 -2.39
C LEU A 142 7.90 11.93 -2.07
N GLU A 143 7.62 12.26 -0.81
CA GLU A 143 7.16 13.57 -0.32
C GLU A 143 7.90 14.75 -0.95
N GLY A 144 9.24 14.76 -0.85
CA GLY A 144 10.09 15.82 -1.36
C GLY A 144 10.08 16.06 -2.86
N THR A 145 9.37 15.22 -3.61
CA THR A 145 9.26 15.28 -5.07
C THR A 145 7.88 15.70 -5.53
N THR A 146 6.90 15.91 -4.64
CA THR A 146 5.49 16.07 -5.04
C THR A 146 5.06 17.54 -5.16
N PHE A 147 4.96 18.27 -4.04
CA PHE A 147 4.32 19.59 -3.97
C PHE A 147 4.87 20.63 -4.97
N ASN A 148 6.20 20.75 -5.08
CA ASN A 148 6.86 21.73 -5.96
C ASN A 148 7.11 21.23 -7.38
N TYR A 149 6.71 20.00 -7.72
CA TYR A 149 7.06 19.36 -9.00
C TYR A 149 5.85 18.71 -9.67
N GLU A 150 4.68 19.32 -9.51
CA GLU A 150 3.43 18.83 -10.11
C GLU A 150 3.55 18.63 -11.63
N SER A 151 4.18 19.57 -12.34
CA SER A 151 4.37 19.48 -13.80
C SER A 151 5.20 18.27 -14.22
N GLU A 152 6.24 17.93 -13.46
CA GLU A 152 7.06 16.74 -13.69
C GLU A 152 6.25 15.46 -13.46
N TRP A 153 5.50 15.39 -12.36
CA TRP A 153 4.62 14.24 -12.09
C TRP A 153 3.57 14.04 -13.17
N ARG A 154 2.90 15.10 -13.62
CA ARG A 154 1.92 15.02 -14.72
C ARG A 154 2.56 14.51 -16.01
N ARG A 155 3.74 15.03 -16.38
CA ARG A 155 4.51 14.56 -17.54
C ARG A 155 4.87 13.07 -17.44
N MET A 156 5.25 12.60 -16.25
CA MET A 156 5.56 11.20 -16.01
C MET A 156 4.30 10.32 -16.08
N ILE A 157 3.19 10.75 -15.49
CA ILE A 157 1.89 10.04 -15.55
C ILE A 157 1.43 9.88 -17.00
N ASP A 158 1.49 10.94 -17.79
CA ASP A 158 1.16 10.91 -19.22
C ASP A 158 2.05 9.93 -19.99
N THR A 159 3.32 9.84 -19.60
CA THR A 159 4.25 8.88 -20.20
C THR A 159 3.91 7.46 -19.79
N VAL A 160 3.65 7.18 -18.51
CA VAL A 160 3.25 5.85 -18.02
C VAL A 160 1.99 5.37 -18.73
N ARG A 161 0.97 6.23 -18.90
CA ARG A 161 -0.27 5.89 -19.62
C ARG A 161 -0.06 5.47 -21.08
N ARG A 162 1.06 5.83 -21.72
CA ARG A 162 1.41 5.36 -23.08
C ARG A 162 1.97 3.94 -23.11
N TYR A 163 2.54 3.47 -22.00
CA TYR A 163 3.16 2.14 -21.90
C TYR A 163 2.34 1.13 -21.09
N TYR A 164 1.37 1.60 -20.32
CA TYR A 164 0.55 0.79 -19.43
C TYR A 164 -0.92 1.20 -19.50
N SER A 165 -1.78 0.25 -19.82
CA SER A 165 -3.23 0.47 -19.97
C SER A 165 -4.07 0.19 -18.71
N GLY A 166 -3.44 -0.33 -17.65
CA GLY A 166 -4.13 -0.58 -16.38
C GLY A 166 -4.32 0.68 -15.53
N ARG A 167 -4.76 0.49 -14.29
CA ARG A 167 -5.08 1.61 -13.38
C ARG A 167 -3.83 2.10 -12.66
N ILE A 168 -3.70 3.41 -12.50
CA ILE A 168 -2.53 4.04 -11.89
C ILE A 168 -2.91 4.69 -10.56
N LEU A 169 -2.07 4.52 -9.54
CA LEU A 169 -2.18 5.18 -8.24
C LEU A 169 -0.83 5.71 -7.77
N TYR A 170 -0.85 6.56 -6.75
CA TYR A 170 0.33 7.01 -6.01
C TYR A 170 0.06 6.81 -4.51
N GLY A 171 1.00 6.17 -3.80
CA GLY A 171 0.95 5.97 -2.35
C GLY A 171 1.52 7.17 -1.61
N ALA A 172 0.64 8.00 -1.05
CA ALA A 172 1.05 9.14 -0.24
C ALA A 172 1.15 8.75 1.25
N ASN A 173 2.15 9.27 1.95
CA ASN A 173 2.28 9.11 3.39
C ASN A 173 1.02 9.64 4.12
N TRP A 174 0.67 9.03 5.26
CA TRP A 174 -0.57 9.27 6.00
C TRP A 174 -0.81 10.74 6.40
N ASP A 175 0.23 11.55 6.56
CA ASP A 175 0.13 12.97 6.95
C ASP A 175 0.28 13.95 5.77
N ARG A 176 0.50 13.46 4.54
CA ARG A 176 0.75 14.30 3.35
C ARG A 176 -0.27 14.17 2.23
N TYR A 177 -1.11 13.14 2.24
CA TYR A 177 -2.06 12.89 1.14
C TYR A 177 -2.97 14.08 0.81
N GLN A 178 -3.30 14.91 1.81
CA GLN A 178 -4.16 16.09 1.61
C GLN A 178 -3.45 17.33 1.08
N THR A 179 -2.14 17.47 1.32
CA THR A 179 -1.45 18.77 1.22
C THR A 179 -0.27 18.79 0.26
N GLN A 180 0.31 17.63 -0.08
CA GLN A 180 1.49 17.58 -0.94
C GLN A 180 1.25 17.08 -2.37
N VAL A 181 0.17 16.32 -2.59
CA VAL A 181 -0.10 15.73 -3.90
C VAL A 181 -1.17 16.54 -4.63
N ASN A 182 -0.75 17.30 -5.65
CA ASN A 182 -1.61 18.19 -6.42
C ASN A 182 -2.07 17.60 -7.77
N PHE A 183 -1.72 16.34 -8.05
CA PHE A 183 -1.98 15.66 -9.33
C PHE A 183 -2.93 14.45 -9.19
N TRP A 184 -3.74 14.39 -8.12
CA TRP A 184 -4.70 13.31 -7.92
C TRP A 184 -5.67 13.16 -9.11
N ASP A 185 -6.06 14.27 -9.74
CA ASP A 185 -6.92 14.31 -10.95
C ASP A 185 -6.38 13.45 -12.10
N ALA A 186 -5.06 13.33 -12.24
CA ALA A 186 -4.41 12.53 -13.28
C ALA A 186 -4.33 11.01 -12.96
N LEU A 187 -4.66 10.62 -11.73
CA LEU A 187 -4.61 9.23 -11.24
C LEU A 187 -6.00 8.57 -11.20
N ASP A 188 -6.02 7.24 -11.24
CA ASP A 188 -7.26 6.45 -11.14
C ASP A 188 -7.71 6.26 -9.68
N PHE A 189 -6.74 6.18 -8.75
CA PHE A 189 -6.99 6.04 -7.32
C PHE A 189 -6.14 7.00 -6.49
N ILE A 190 -6.69 7.41 -5.35
CA ILE A 190 -5.92 7.96 -4.24
C ILE A 190 -5.32 6.79 -3.46
N GLY A 191 -4.00 6.75 -3.30
CA GLY A 191 -3.30 5.82 -2.41
C GLY A 191 -2.86 6.51 -1.13
N ILE A 192 -3.16 5.91 0.02
CA ILE A 192 -2.65 6.37 1.33
C ILE A 192 -1.90 5.22 2.02
N ASP A 193 -0.66 5.48 2.40
CA ASP A 193 0.13 4.62 3.27
C ASP A 193 -0.24 4.95 4.72
N ALA A 194 -1.32 4.31 5.17
CA ALA A 194 -2.16 4.65 6.31
C ALA A 194 -1.59 4.18 7.66
N PHE A 195 -0.33 4.50 7.93
CA PHE A 195 0.31 4.32 9.24
C PHE A 195 -0.12 5.44 10.22
N PHE A 196 -1.42 5.54 10.49
CA PHE A 196 -1.97 6.58 11.36
C PHE A 196 -1.71 6.27 12.85
N PRO A 197 -1.19 7.22 13.64
CA PRO A 197 -1.18 7.14 15.10
C PRO A 197 -2.57 7.00 15.68
N LEU A 198 -2.79 6.01 16.54
CA LEU A 198 -4.11 5.76 17.11
C LEU A 198 -4.19 6.30 18.54
N THR A 199 -3.32 5.85 19.43
CA THR A 199 -3.35 6.27 20.83
C THR A 199 -1.95 6.65 21.31
N ASN A 200 -1.85 7.13 22.56
CA ASN A 200 -0.58 7.35 23.25
C ASN A 200 -0.35 6.29 24.35
N GLN A 201 -1.04 5.15 24.25
CA GLN A 201 -0.97 4.05 25.23
C GLN A 201 -0.17 2.88 24.67
N TYR A 202 0.59 2.18 25.52
CA TYR A 202 1.37 1.01 25.11
C TYR A 202 0.50 -0.23 24.88
N GLU A 203 -0.55 -0.40 25.68
CA GLU A 203 -1.51 -1.52 25.59
C GLU A 203 -2.96 -1.00 25.53
N PRO A 204 -3.36 -0.29 24.46
CA PRO A 204 -4.74 0.17 24.30
C PRO A 204 -5.68 -1.03 24.11
N THR A 205 -6.94 -0.88 24.51
CA THR A 205 -7.96 -1.87 24.19
C THR A 205 -8.34 -1.81 22.70
N LEU A 206 -8.97 -2.86 22.16
CA LEU A 206 -9.54 -2.81 20.80
C LEU A 206 -10.51 -1.63 20.63
N GLN A 207 -11.31 -1.33 21.67
CA GLN A 207 -12.25 -0.22 21.62
C GLN A 207 -11.54 1.13 21.52
N ASP A 208 -10.41 1.32 22.21
CA ASP A 208 -9.60 2.53 22.11
C ASP A 208 -9.05 2.72 20.69
N LEU A 209 -8.56 1.64 20.07
CA LEU A 209 -8.05 1.67 18.69
C LEU A 209 -9.15 2.01 17.68
N LEU A 210 -10.33 1.39 17.81
CA LEU A 210 -11.49 1.65 16.95
C LEU A 210 -11.97 3.10 17.11
N ASN A 211 -12.05 3.60 18.34
CA ASN A 211 -12.43 4.98 18.62
C ASN A 211 -11.41 5.97 18.05
N ALA A 212 -10.11 5.68 18.16
CA ALA A 212 -9.07 6.52 17.57
C ALA A 212 -9.21 6.61 16.04
N TRP A 213 -9.39 5.48 15.35
CA TRP A 213 -9.67 5.47 13.91
C TRP A 213 -10.89 6.32 13.54
N ARG A 214 -12.03 6.05 14.19
CA ARG A 214 -13.30 6.72 13.91
C ARG A 214 -13.22 8.23 14.16
N ASN A 215 -12.68 8.62 15.31
CA ASN A 215 -12.78 9.99 15.80
C ASN A 215 -11.65 10.90 15.30
N ARG A 216 -10.47 10.35 14.96
CA ARG A 216 -9.30 11.16 14.57
C ARG A 216 -9.07 11.19 13.06
N TRP A 217 -9.32 10.09 12.36
CA TRP A 217 -8.86 9.94 10.97
C TRP A 217 -10.00 9.79 9.98
N PHE A 218 -11.07 9.08 10.35
CA PHE A 218 -12.10 8.65 9.41
C PHE A 218 -12.81 9.83 8.72
N SER A 219 -13.29 10.83 9.49
CA SER A 219 -13.97 12.00 8.92
C SER A 219 -13.11 12.75 7.90
N GLY A 220 -11.84 13.03 8.25
CA GLY A 220 -10.92 13.74 7.37
C GLY A 220 -10.61 12.97 6.07
N ILE A 221 -10.51 11.65 6.13
CA ILE A 221 -10.31 10.80 4.94
C ILE A 221 -11.54 10.85 4.04
N ILE A 222 -12.74 10.77 4.61
CA ILE A 222 -14.00 10.79 3.86
C ILE A 222 -14.25 12.14 3.23
N GLU A 223 -14.07 13.24 3.97
CA GLU A 223 -14.16 14.59 3.43
C GLU A 223 -13.16 14.82 2.29
N PHE A 224 -11.93 14.32 2.43
CA PHE A 224 -10.92 14.37 1.39
C PHE A 224 -11.36 13.58 0.14
N GLN A 225 -11.81 12.34 0.33
CA GLN A 225 -12.24 11.46 -0.75
C GLN A 225 -13.43 12.04 -1.52
N HIS A 226 -14.42 12.62 -0.83
CA HIS A 226 -15.54 13.33 -1.44
C HIS A 226 -15.08 14.56 -2.22
N ARG A 227 -14.19 15.38 -1.64
CA ARG A 227 -13.64 16.57 -2.29
C ARG A 227 -12.91 16.25 -3.58
N MET A 228 -12.13 15.16 -3.59
CA MET A 228 -11.39 14.71 -4.78
C MET A 228 -12.27 13.96 -5.79
N ASN A 229 -13.45 13.48 -5.38
CA ASN A 229 -14.36 12.66 -6.18
C ASN A 229 -13.65 11.49 -6.87
N LYS A 230 -12.81 10.77 -6.10
CA LYS A 230 -12.02 9.63 -6.59
C LYS A 230 -12.12 8.44 -5.65
N PRO A 231 -11.99 7.22 -6.17
CA PRO A 231 -11.78 6.03 -5.34
C PRO A 231 -10.49 6.16 -4.52
N LEU A 232 -10.53 5.68 -3.28
CA LEU A 232 -9.40 5.71 -2.35
C LEU A 232 -9.06 4.28 -1.92
N ILE A 233 -7.76 3.99 -1.85
CA ILE A 233 -7.22 2.72 -1.36
C ILE A 233 -6.17 3.05 -0.29
N PHE A 234 -6.16 2.30 0.80
CA PHE A 234 -4.99 2.27 1.69
C PHE A 234 -3.91 1.42 1.04
N SER A 235 -2.95 2.06 0.35
CA SER A 235 -1.87 1.39 -0.38
C SER A 235 -0.88 0.68 0.55
N GLU A 236 -0.80 1.13 1.80
CA GLU A 236 -0.20 0.43 2.93
C GLU A 236 -1.06 0.67 4.18
N ILE A 237 -1.17 -0.31 5.05
CA ILE A 237 -1.71 -0.17 6.40
C ILE A 237 -1.28 -1.38 7.23
N GLY A 238 -0.73 -1.13 8.40
CA GLY A 238 -0.23 -2.19 9.27
C GLY A 238 0.28 -1.65 10.60
N TYR A 239 0.27 -2.53 11.61
CA TYR A 239 0.81 -2.26 12.93
C TYR A 239 1.62 -3.48 13.36
N ARG A 240 2.78 -3.26 13.97
CA ARG A 240 3.63 -4.34 14.47
C ARG A 240 3.01 -4.99 15.71
N SER A 241 3.25 -6.28 15.91
CA SER A 241 2.81 -7.03 17.11
C SER A 241 3.70 -6.75 18.33
N ILE A 242 3.91 -5.47 18.64
CA ILE A 242 4.65 -5.01 19.83
C ILE A 242 3.81 -3.97 20.59
N ASP A 243 4.05 -3.84 21.89
CA ASP A 243 3.48 -2.75 22.67
C ASP A 243 3.91 -1.38 22.10
N GLY A 244 2.99 -0.40 22.16
CA GLY A 244 3.22 0.93 21.63
C GLY A 244 3.25 1.07 20.11
N ALA A 245 3.10 -0.01 19.32
CA ALA A 245 3.08 0.05 17.85
C ALA A 245 2.00 1.00 17.29
N ASN A 246 0.95 1.25 18.05
CA ASN A 246 -0.15 2.14 17.68
C ASN A 246 0.20 3.65 17.81
N ILE A 247 1.28 3.99 18.51
CA ILE A 247 1.69 5.37 18.78
C ILE A 247 2.48 5.93 17.59
N ARG A 248 3.43 5.14 17.06
CA ARG A 248 4.30 5.51 15.92
C ARG A 248 4.42 4.35 14.93
N PRO A 249 3.33 3.98 14.23
CA PRO A 249 3.25 2.76 13.43
C PRO A 249 4.22 2.68 12.24
N TRP A 250 4.72 3.83 11.76
CA TRP A 250 5.75 3.88 10.72
C TRP A 250 7.15 3.46 11.21
N GLU A 251 7.38 3.41 12.53
CA GLU A 251 8.69 3.07 13.08
C GLU A 251 8.94 1.56 13.10
N TRP A 252 9.52 1.07 12.01
CA TRP A 252 9.82 -0.34 11.83
C TRP A 252 11.05 -0.83 12.61
N GLN A 253 11.94 0.07 13.04
CA GLN A 253 13.17 -0.26 13.79
C GLN A 253 12.99 -0.22 15.31
N THR A 254 11.92 0.37 15.84
CA THR A 254 11.74 0.57 17.28
C THR A 254 11.64 -0.78 18.02
N PRO A 255 12.47 -1.04 19.03
CA PRO A 255 12.30 -2.22 19.88
C PRO A 255 10.97 -2.13 20.66
N GLY A 256 10.35 -3.27 20.93
CA GLY A 256 9.15 -3.34 21.76
C GLY A 256 8.90 -4.78 22.20
N ARG A 257 8.14 -4.93 23.28
CA ARG A 257 7.79 -6.26 23.80
C ARG A 257 6.74 -6.87 22.89
N LEU A 258 6.98 -8.09 22.44
CA LEU A 258 6.02 -8.83 21.62
C LEU A 258 4.72 -9.03 22.38
N ILE A 259 3.60 -8.69 21.74
CA ILE A 259 2.27 -9.01 22.24
C ILE A 259 1.86 -10.36 21.63
N PRO A 260 1.65 -11.43 22.45
CA PRO A 260 1.25 -12.73 21.94
C PRO A 260 -0.04 -12.66 21.11
N GLU A 261 -0.16 -13.48 20.07
CA GLU A 261 -1.34 -13.52 19.17
C GLU A 261 -2.67 -13.71 19.94
N SER A 262 -2.66 -14.35 21.12
CA SER A 262 -3.83 -14.53 21.99
C SER A 262 -4.30 -13.27 22.74
N ARG A 263 -3.51 -12.19 22.73
CA ARG A 263 -3.82 -10.88 23.33
C ARG A 263 -3.69 -9.73 22.33
N GLY A 264 -3.24 -10.01 21.11
CA GLY A 264 -3.12 -9.06 20.01
C GLY A 264 -4.49 -8.72 19.41
N ILE A 265 -4.69 -7.45 19.07
CA ILE A 265 -5.95 -6.93 18.52
C ILE A 265 -6.13 -7.28 17.02
N ALA A 266 -5.24 -8.10 16.45
CA ALA A 266 -5.38 -8.64 15.11
C ALA A 266 -5.53 -10.17 15.18
N PRO A 267 -6.74 -10.74 14.99
CA PRO A 267 -6.88 -12.17 14.85
C PRO A 267 -6.37 -12.58 13.46
N ASN A 268 -5.14 -13.06 13.37
CA ASN A 268 -4.73 -14.12 12.44
C ASN A 268 -3.34 -14.65 12.83
N PRO A 269 -3.16 -15.97 13.05
CA PRO A 269 -1.85 -16.54 13.32
C PRO A 269 -1.00 -16.50 12.04
N PHE A 270 0.32 -16.52 12.20
CA PHE A 270 1.38 -16.56 11.17
C PHE A 270 2.20 -15.27 11.03
N PHE A 271 2.92 -14.88 12.09
CA PHE A 271 4.07 -13.99 11.94
C PHE A 271 5.32 -14.49 12.69
N SER A 272 6.23 -15.14 11.95
CA SER A 272 7.66 -15.29 12.27
C SER A 272 8.38 -15.81 11.01
N PRO A 273 9.61 -15.39 10.62
CA PRO A 273 10.43 -14.22 10.98
C PRO A 273 10.41 -13.11 9.90
N TYR A 274 9.41 -13.11 9.01
CA TYR A 274 9.29 -12.08 7.97
C TYR A 274 8.71 -10.79 8.56
N ARG A 275 9.52 -9.73 8.52
CA ARG A 275 9.14 -8.38 8.93
C ARG A 275 8.17 -7.78 7.89
N ALA A 276 7.12 -7.15 8.40
CA ALA A 276 6.04 -6.42 7.72
C ALA A 276 4.84 -7.26 7.25
N GLY A 277 3.78 -7.26 8.06
CA GLY A 277 2.41 -7.53 7.62
C GLY A 277 1.76 -6.24 7.13
N LEU A 278 1.03 -6.31 6.01
CA LEU A 278 0.21 -5.22 5.50
C LEU A 278 -1.12 -5.84 5.05
N ILE A 279 -2.21 -5.50 5.74
CA ILE A 279 -3.57 -5.97 5.40
C ILE A 279 -4.27 -4.83 4.69
N TYR A 280 -4.57 -4.91 3.39
CA TYR A 280 -5.61 -4.04 2.82
C TYR A 280 -6.95 -4.49 3.40
N LYS A 281 -7.39 -3.82 4.46
CA LYS A 281 -8.78 -3.84 4.90
C LYS A 281 -9.39 -2.50 4.55
N GLU A 282 -10.27 -2.46 3.55
CA GLU A 282 -11.34 -1.49 3.54
C GLU A 282 -12.13 -1.83 4.79
N ILE A 283 -12.12 -0.89 5.72
CA ILE A 283 -13.23 -0.84 6.63
C ILE A 283 -14.39 -0.40 5.75
N ARG A 284 -15.30 -1.32 5.40
CA ARG A 284 -16.50 -0.94 4.64
C ARG A 284 -17.16 0.18 5.44
N LEU A 285 -17.60 1.23 4.76
CA LEU A 285 -18.23 2.42 5.37
C LEU A 285 -19.37 2.09 6.36
N TYR A 286 -19.99 0.91 6.24
CA TYR A 286 -21.01 0.40 7.17
C TYR A 286 -20.47 -0.26 8.45
N ASP A 287 -19.23 -0.74 8.49
CA ASP A 287 -18.64 -1.42 9.65
C ASP A 287 -18.27 -0.45 10.80
N ILE A 288 -18.20 0.86 10.53
CA ILE A 288 -17.86 1.89 11.53
C ILE A 288 -19.08 2.73 11.92
N GLY A 289 -20.09 2.79 11.04
CA GLY A 289 -21.29 3.63 11.19
C GLY A 289 -22.60 2.88 11.41
N GLY A 290 -22.62 1.54 11.37
CA GLY A 290 -23.82 0.76 11.69
C GLY A 290 -24.11 0.79 13.20
N SER A 291 -25.29 1.26 13.59
CA SER A 291 -25.78 1.14 14.95
C SER A 291 -25.79 -0.34 15.37
N LEU A 292 -25.55 -0.60 16.66
CA LEU A 292 -25.58 -1.93 17.30
C LEU A 292 -26.94 -2.66 17.21
N GLU A 293 -27.91 -2.18 16.43
CA GLU A 293 -29.25 -2.74 16.30
C GLU A 293 -29.47 -3.64 15.07
N GLU A 294 -28.59 -3.62 14.05
CA GLU A 294 -28.77 -4.48 12.87
C GLU A 294 -28.14 -5.88 13.01
N SER A 295 -27.23 -6.09 13.97
CA SER A 295 -26.63 -7.41 14.24
C SER A 295 -27.54 -8.35 15.05
N SER A 296 -28.62 -7.83 15.66
CA SER A 296 -29.58 -8.62 16.44
C SER A 296 -30.77 -9.17 15.62
N ARG A 297 -30.83 -8.90 14.30
CA ARG A 297 -31.90 -9.43 13.41
C ARG A 297 -31.48 -10.58 12.49
N ARG A 298 -30.24 -11.07 12.55
CA ARG A 298 -29.78 -12.23 11.74
C ARG A 298 -29.42 -13.49 12.53
N SER A 299 -29.77 -13.58 13.82
CA SER A 299 -29.64 -14.83 14.60
C SER A 299 -30.95 -15.57 14.86
N LEU A 300 -32.09 -15.09 14.35
CA LEU A 300 -33.36 -15.81 14.42
C LEU A 300 -33.70 -16.32 13.02
N TYR A 301 -33.13 -17.46 12.63
CA TYR A 301 -33.71 -18.47 11.73
C TYR A 301 -32.64 -19.53 11.47
N HIS A 302 -32.44 -20.44 12.42
CA HIS A 302 -32.31 -21.90 12.18
C HIS A 302 -31.84 -22.59 13.47
N SER A 303 -32.81 -22.95 14.30
CA SER A 303 -32.69 -24.06 15.23
C SER A 303 -34.06 -24.74 15.36
N GLY A 304 -34.22 -25.87 14.67
CA GLY A 304 -34.99 -27.03 15.15
C GLY A 304 -36.50 -27.09 14.93
N GLY A 305 -36.94 -28.14 14.23
CA GLY A 305 -38.15 -28.88 14.58
C GLY A 305 -39.18 -29.06 13.46
N THR A 306 -39.01 -30.08 12.62
CA THR A 306 -39.70 -31.39 12.72
C THR A 306 -38.90 -32.41 11.95
#